data_AF-A0A6H5FUN8-F1
#
_entry.id   AF-A0A6H5FUN8-F1
#
_cell.length_a   1.000
_cell.length_b   1.000
_cell.length_c   1.000
_cell.angle_alpha   90.00
_cell.angle_beta   90.00
_cell.angle_gamma   90.00
#
_symmetry.space_group_name_H-M   'P 1'
#
loop_
_entity.id
_entity.type
_entity.pdbx_description
1 polymer ?
#
loop_
_entity_poly.entity_id
_entity_poly.type
_entity_poly.pdbx_seq_one_letter_code
_entity_poly.pdbx_strand_id
1 'polypeptide(L)'
;SDVWDEVTDQLKDLSGNIEEKKKDKEVSKHCSTLNDKTGKEACLLIAAGLKHLYGIWGDDGKGDSVDASFQKMMNCVLLNAIADKLENEKFPCKDERKVADAIKKAFERENENIKNQSEACKADNVKCFKCPRVPNIANCRIGEESEKKELKDKVEEMLKKDGGQDEMKKIEAQAIKDIC
;
A
#
# COMPACT_ATOMS: atom_id res chain seq x y z
N SER A 1 2.68 -0.39 -24.12
CA SER A 1 2.20 0.39 -22.97
C SER A 1 3.40 0.77 -22.13
N ASP A 2 3.57 2.01 -21.70
CA ASP A 2 4.51 2.28 -20.60
C ASP A 2 3.89 1.61 -19.38
N VAL A 3 4.66 0.77 -18.71
CA VAL A 3 4.24 -0.01 -17.54
C VAL A 3 3.77 0.92 -16.39
N TRP A 4 4.17 2.20 -16.43
CA TRP A 4 3.72 3.24 -15.51
C TRP A 4 2.38 3.91 -15.86
N ASP A 5 1.82 3.66 -17.04
CA ASP A 5 0.54 4.26 -17.47
C ASP A 5 -0.63 3.83 -16.57
N GLU A 6 -0.51 2.69 -15.88
CA GLU A 6 -1.56 2.13 -15.01
C GLU A 6 -1.49 2.61 -13.56
N VAL A 7 -0.49 3.42 -13.17
CA VAL A 7 -0.27 3.83 -11.76
C VAL A 7 -1.52 4.47 -11.15
N THR A 8 -2.20 5.34 -11.90
CA THR A 8 -3.39 6.02 -11.41
C THR A 8 -4.56 5.05 -11.23
N ASP A 9 -4.68 4.03 -12.08
CA ASP A 9 -5.71 3.00 -11.96
C ASP A 9 -5.40 2.05 -10.79
N GLN A 10 -4.13 1.68 -10.60
CA GLN A 10 -3.68 0.93 -9.43
C GLN A 10 -3.95 1.69 -8.13
N LEU A 11 -3.78 3.01 -8.11
CA LEU A 11 -4.11 3.83 -6.94
C LEU A 11 -5.61 3.84 -6.65
N LYS A 12 -6.45 3.98 -7.68
CA LYS A 12 -7.92 3.94 -7.54
C LYS A 12 -8.37 2.56 -7.05
N ASP A 13 -7.81 1.49 -7.59
CA ASP A 13 -8.12 0.12 -7.19
C ASP A 13 -7.71 -0.13 -5.73
N LEU A 14 -6.48 0.24 -5.35
CA LEU A 14 -6.01 0.16 -3.96
C LEU A 14 -6.93 0.94 -3.00
N SER A 15 -7.22 2.20 -3.33
CA SER A 15 -8.10 3.09 -2.56
C SER A 15 -9.48 2.47 -2.34
N GLY A 16 -10.13 2.02 -3.42
CA GLY A 16 -11.47 1.44 -3.39
C GLY A 16 -11.54 0.14 -2.60
N ASN A 17 -10.48 -0.67 -2.64
CA ASN A 17 -10.44 -1.95 -1.95
C ASN A 17 -10.10 -1.84 -0.46
N ILE A 18 -9.36 -0.80 -0.02
CA ILE A 18 -8.96 -0.64 1.39
C ILE A 18 -10.19 -0.67 2.31
N GLU A 19 -11.23 0.10 2.00
CA GLU A 19 -12.44 0.19 2.85
C GLU A 19 -13.21 -1.13 2.95
N GLU A 20 -13.22 -1.93 1.87
CA GLU A 20 -13.78 -3.27 1.90
C GLU A 20 -12.92 -4.20 2.76
N LYS A 21 -11.60 -4.23 2.53
CA LYS A 21 -10.68 -5.14 3.22
C LYS A 21 -10.51 -4.80 4.71
N LYS A 22 -10.69 -3.55 5.14
CA LYS A 22 -10.74 -3.19 6.58
C LYS A 22 -11.82 -3.99 7.34
N LYS A 23 -12.94 -4.31 6.69
CA LYS A 23 -14.07 -5.08 7.28
C LYS A 23 -13.81 -6.59 7.33
N ASP A 24 -12.75 -7.05 6.68
CA ASP A 24 -12.36 -8.45 6.69
C ASP A 24 -11.90 -8.88 8.09
N LYS A 25 -12.42 -10.02 8.56
CA LYS A 25 -12.12 -10.53 9.89
C LYS A 25 -10.65 -10.90 10.06
N GLU A 26 -9.98 -11.37 9.01
CA GLU A 26 -8.55 -11.69 9.07
C GLU A 26 -7.71 -10.43 9.20
N VAL A 27 -8.04 -9.36 8.45
CA VAL A 27 -7.39 -8.05 8.61
C VAL A 27 -7.56 -7.53 10.03
N SER A 28 -8.78 -7.63 10.57
CA SER A 28 -9.07 -7.22 11.94
C SER A 28 -8.24 -7.99 13.00
N LYS A 29 -7.97 -9.29 12.78
CA LYS A 29 -7.14 -10.10 13.69
C LYS A 29 -5.70 -9.58 13.76
N HIS A 30 -5.11 -9.17 12.64
CA HIS A 30 -3.76 -8.62 12.59
C HIS A 30 -3.61 -7.37 13.46
N CYS A 31 -4.68 -6.58 13.62
CA CYS A 31 -4.69 -5.35 14.41
C CYS A 31 -5.45 -5.47 15.74
N SER A 32 -5.81 -6.68 16.17
CA SER A 32 -6.70 -6.95 17.32
C SER A 32 -6.16 -6.50 18.67
N THR A 33 -4.84 -6.42 18.83
CA THR A 33 -4.20 -5.96 20.06
C THR A 33 -4.20 -4.43 20.21
N LEU A 34 -4.68 -3.70 19.19
CA LEU A 34 -4.75 -2.25 19.18
C LEU A 34 -6.17 -1.76 19.44
N ASN A 35 -6.29 -0.56 19.97
CA ASN A 35 -7.53 0.22 20.02
C ASN A 35 -7.32 1.58 19.34
N ASP A 36 -8.36 2.40 19.31
CA ASP A 36 -8.37 3.68 18.59
C ASP A 36 -7.29 4.66 19.09
N LYS A 37 -6.87 4.57 20.36
CA LYS A 37 -5.78 5.39 20.92
C LYS A 37 -4.39 4.79 20.68
N THR A 38 -4.32 3.56 20.19
CA THR A 38 -3.06 2.88 19.88
C THR A 38 -2.95 2.54 18.39
N GLY A 39 -3.64 3.31 17.54
CA GLY A 39 -3.46 3.26 16.09
C GLY A 39 -4.14 2.09 15.39
N LYS A 40 -5.24 1.57 15.94
CA LYS A 40 -5.99 0.47 15.31
C LYS A 40 -6.36 0.80 13.84
N GLU A 41 -6.91 1.98 13.59
CA GLU A 41 -7.34 2.37 12.23
C GLU A 41 -6.16 2.54 11.26
N ALA A 42 -5.02 3.07 11.72
CA ALA A 42 -3.80 3.14 10.92
C ALA A 42 -3.27 1.74 10.57
N CYS A 43 -3.28 0.81 11.53
CA CYS A 43 -2.90 -0.58 11.29
C CYS A 43 -3.85 -1.25 10.29
N LEU A 44 -5.16 -1.07 10.44
CA LEU A 44 -6.17 -1.65 9.55
C LEU A 44 -6.02 -1.13 8.12
N LEU A 45 -5.75 0.16 7.94
CA LEU A 45 -5.52 0.76 6.62
C LEU A 45 -4.33 0.08 5.92
N ILE A 46 -3.19 -0.05 6.59
CA ILE A 46 -2.01 -0.69 6.00
C ILE A 46 -2.22 -2.19 5.79
N ALA A 47 -2.80 -2.90 6.76
CA ALA A 47 -3.06 -4.33 6.65
C ALA A 47 -4.07 -4.65 5.54
N ALA A 48 -5.08 -3.80 5.34
CA ALA A 48 -6.03 -3.88 4.23
C ALA A 48 -5.34 -3.69 2.88
N GLY A 49 -4.47 -2.68 2.76
CA GLY A 49 -3.65 -2.47 1.56
C GLY A 49 -2.74 -3.66 1.24
N LEU A 50 -2.04 -4.19 2.25
CA LEU A 50 -1.22 -5.41 2.11
C LEU A 50 -2.07 -6.61 1.67
N LYS A 51 -3.27 -6.79 2.26
CA LYS A 51 -4.17 -7.88 1.87
C LYS A 51 -4.63 -7.77 0.42
N HIS A 52 -4.99 -6.57 -0.02
CA HIS A 52 -5.37 -6.32 -1.42
C HIS A 52 -4.21 -6.65 -2.36
N LEU A 53 -3.03 -6.07 -2.12
CA LEU A 53 -1.80 -6.34 -2.84
C LEU A 53 -1.50 -7.83 -2.96
N TYR A 54 -1.49 -8.57 -1.84
CA TYR A 54 -1.18 -9.99 -1.86
C TYR A 54 -2.27 -10.83 -2.52
N GLY A 55 -3.50 -10.33 -2.58
CA GLY A 55 -4.63 -10.97 -3.26
C GLY A 55 -4.66 -10.79 -4.78
N ILE A 56 -3.75 -10.00 -5.35
CA ILE A 56 -3.63 -9.86 -6.81
C ILE A 56 -3.17 -11.19 -7.41
N TRP A 57 -3.98 -11.79 -8.25
CA TRP A 57 -3.68 -13.08 -8.87
C TRP A 57 -2.76 -12.90 -10.08
N GLY A 58 -1.69 -13.69 -10.11
CA GLY A 58 -0.93 -13.97 -11.32
C GLY A 58 -1.55 -15.17 -12.00
N ASP A 59 -2.59 -14.89 -12.79
CA ASP A 59 -3.29 -15.81 -13.66
C ASP A 59 -4.20 -16.89 -13.03
N ASP A 60 -5.48 -16.83 -13.43
CA ASP A 60 -6.43 -17.95 -13.52
C ASP A 60 -6.77 -18.26 -15.01
N GLY A 61 -5.97 -17.78 -15.99
CA GLY A 61 -6.15 -18.01 -17.43
C GLY A 61 -6.51 -16.78 -18.28
N LYS A 62 -6.16 -15.56 -17.86
CA LYS A 62 -6.43 -14.30 -18.61
C LYS A 62 -5.38 -13.17 -18.46
N GLY A 63 -4.29 -13.30 -17.71
CA GLY A 63 -3.30 -12.21 -17.55
C GLY A 63 -1.89 -12.69 -17.19
N ASP A 64 -0.87 -12.08 -17.79
CA ASP A 64 0.53 -12.52 -17.67
C ASP A 64 1.01 -12.42 -16.21
N SER A 65 1.70 -13.45 -15.73
CA SER A 65 2.25 -13.50 -14.37
C SER A 65 3.23 -12.36 -14.07
N VAL A 66 3.84 -11.79 -15.12
CA VAL A 66 4.69 -10.59 -15.03
C VAL A 66 3.85 -9.36 -14.63
N ASP A 67 2.67 -9.20 -15.22
CA ASP A 67 1.78 -8.07 -14.94
C ASP A 67 1.32 -8.10 -13.49
N ALA A 68 0.93 -9.26 -12.98
CA ALA A 68 0.50 -9.40 -11.58
C ALA A 68 1.63 -9.14 -10.58
N SER A 69 2.88 -9.50 -10.90
CA SER A 69 4.05 -9.13 -10.09
C SER A 69 4.30 -7.63 -10.13
N PHE A 70 4.13 -7.01 -11.29
CA PHE A 70 4.27 -5.56 -11.44
C PHE A 70 3.17 -4.80 -10.67
N GLN A 71 1.91 -5.22 -10.78
CA GLN A 71 0.79 -4.64 -10.04
C GLN A 71 1.02 -4.70 -8.52
N LYS A 72 1.53 -5.84 -8.01
CA LYS A 72 1.97 -5.95 -6.60
C LYS A 72 3.08 -4.94 -6.28
N MET A 73 4.08 -4.79 -7.14
CA MET A 73 5.15 -3.82 -6.92
C MET A 73 4.60 -2.39 -6.86
N MET A 74 3.71 -2.03 -7.79
CA MET A 74 3.09 -0.71 -7.80
C MET A 74 2.25 -0.45 -6.56
N ASN A 75 1.40 -1.40 -6.18
CA ASN A 75 0.60 -1.31 -4.96
C ASN A 75 1.48 -1.16 -3.72
N CYS A 76 2.63 -1.85 -3.66
CA CYS A 76 3.58 -1.70 -2.56
C CYS A 76 4.20 -0.30 -2.49
N VAL A 77 4.56 0.27 -3.64
CA VAL A 77 5.07 1.65 -3.75
C VAL A 77 4.01 2.65 -3.29
N LEU A 78 2.78 2.52 -3.79
CA LEU A 78 1.66 3.39 -3.43
C LEU A 78 1.31 3.29 -1.95
N LEU A 79 1.28 2.07 -1.39
CA LEU A 79 1.01 1.85 0.04
C LEU A 79 2.11 2.45 0.92
N ASN A 80 3.38 2.39 0.50
CA ASN A 80 4.47 3.08 1.18
C ASN A 80 4.34 4.60 1.10
N ALA A 81 3.87 5.15 -0.03
CA ALA A 81 3.62 6.58 -0.16
C ALA A 81 2.47 7.03 0.75
N ILE A 82 1.43 6.21 0.91
CA ILE A 82 0.38 6.44 1.91
C ILE A 82 0.97 6.41 3.32
N ALA A 83 1.81 5.42 3.65
CA ALA A 83 2.47 5.34 4.95
C ALA A 83 3.34 6.57 5.26
N ASP A 84 4.12 7.05 4.29
CA ASP A 84 4.90 8.29 4.41
C ASP A 84 4.00 9.52 4.68
N LYS A 85 2.80 9.57 4.09
CA LYS A 85 1.82 10.63 4.37
C LYS A 85 1.27 10.56 5.79
N LEU A 86 0.95 9.36 6.28
CA LEU A 86 0.45 9.15 7.64
C LEU A 86 1.51 9.49 8.71
N GLU A 87 2.79 9.29 8.41
CA GLU A 87 3.91 9.62 9.32
C GLU A 87 4.42 11.07 9.16
N ASN A 88 3.92 11.81 8.17
CA ASN A 88 4.33 13.18 7.92
C ASN A 88 3.99 14.10 9.11
N GLU A 89 4.83 15.09 9.40
CA GLU A 89 4.59 16.10 10.45
C GLU A 89 3.27 16.86 10.28
N LYS A 90 2.73 16.94 9.06
CA LYS A 90 1.45 17.59 8.78
C LYS A 90 0.25 16.69 9.03
N PHE A 91 0.43 15.39 9.21
CA PHE A 91 -0.67 14.50 9.52
C PHE A 91 -1.14 14.78 10.96
N PRO A 92 -2.41 15.19 11.17
CA PRO A 92 -2.91 15.49 12.49
C PRO A 92 -2.87 14.25 13.37
N CYS A 93 -2.85 14.44 14.69
CA CYS A 93 -3.02 13.38 15.69
C CYS A 93 -2.02 12.20 15.64
N LYS A 94 -0.95 12.28 14.83
CA LYS A 94 -0.10 11.11 14.52
C LYS A 94 0.53 10.46 15.76
N ASP A 95 0.91 11.27 16.74
CA ASP A 95 1.55 10.81 17.97
C ASP A 95 0.50 10.33 18.97
N GLU A 96 -0.60 11.08 19.10
CA GLU A 96 -1.75 10.75 19.95
C GLU A 96 -2.39 9.41 19.56
N ARG A 97 -2.39 9.11 18.26
CA ARG A 97 -2.93 7.88 17.68
C ARG A 97 -1.86 6.83 17.41
N LYS A 98 -0.61 7.05 17.80
CA LYS A 98 0.52 6.10 17.63
C LYS A 98 0.63 5.54 16.22
N VAL A 99 0.49 6.41 15.21
CA VAL A 99 0.43 6.03 13.80
C VAL A 99 1.67 5.24 13.37
N ALA A 100 2.87 5.69 13.78
CA ALA A 100 4.13 5.00 13.45
C ALA A 100 4.18 3.57 14.02
N ASP A 101 3.75 3.36 15.28
CA ASP A 101 3.72 2.02 15.89
C ASP A 101 2.74 1.08 15.18
N ALA A 102 1.61 1.62 14.73
CA ALA A 102 0.59 0.88 13.99
C ALA A 102 1.05 0.48 12.59
N ILE A 103 1.68 1.40 11.85
CA ILE A 103 2.30 1.15 10.54
C ILE A 103 3.38 0.09 10.70
N LYS A 104 4.24 0.23 11.71
CA LYS A 104 5.28 -0.75 12.04
C LYS A 104 4.69 -2.13 12.31
N LYS A 105 3.61 -2.21 13.09
CA LYS A 105 2.93 -3.50 13.35
C LYS A 105 2.46 -4.15 12.05
N ALA A 106 1.80 -3.41 11.16
CA ALA A 106 1.31 -3.97 9.90
C ALA A 106 2.45 -4.42 8.97
N PHE A 107 3.43 -3.55 8.69
CA PHE A 107 4.51 -3.85 7.73
C PHE A 107 5.60 -4.80 8.24
N GLU A 108 5.91 -4.81 9.54
CA GLU A 108 6.99 -5.63 10.07
C GLU A 108 6.48 -6.91 10.74
N ARG A 109 5.44 -6.81 11.58
CA ARG A 109 5.00 -7.92 12.44
C ARG A 109 3.94 -8.80 11.79
N GLU A 110 3.01 -8.20 11.06
CA GLU A 110 1.86 -8.92 10.48
C GLU A 110 2.02 -9.22 9.00
N ASN A 111 2.93 -8.55 8.32
CA ASN A 111 3.07 -8.60 6.87
C ASN A 111 3.25 -10.02 6.31
N GLU A 112 4.12 -10.83 6.90
CA GLU A 112 4.28 -12.24 6.50
C GLU A 112 3.02 -13.05 6.77
N ASN A 113 2.33 -12.78 7.88
CA ASN A 113 1.09 -13.49 8.20
C ASN A 113 0.00 -13.15 7.18
N ILE A 114 -0.14 -11.87 6.81
CA ILE A 114 -1.10 -11.40 5.79
C ILE A 114 -0.75 -12.03 4.43
N LYS A 115 0.52 -12.02 4.05
CA LYS A 115 1.02 -12.66 2.82
C LYS A 115 0.68 -14.14 2.77
N ASN A 116 1.02 -14.87 3.83
CA ASN A 116 0.83 -16.33 3.91
C ASN A 116 -0.64 -16.75 3.97
N GLN A 117 -1.55 -15.82 4.29
CA GLN A 117 -2.99 -16.06 4.22
C GLN A 117 -3.58 -15.82 2.82
N SER A 118 -2.84 -15.19 1.91
CA SER A 118 -3.30 -14.99 0.53
C SER A 118 -3.21 -16.28 -0.28
N GLU A 119 -4.34 -16.71 -0.84
CA GLU A 119 -4.39 -17.83 -1.78
C GLU A 119 -3.58 -17.53 -3.05
N ALA A 120 -3.60 -16.29 -3.56
CA ALA A 120 -2.80 -15.90 -4.72
C ALA A 120 -1.29 -16.06 -4.48
N CYS A 121 -0.83 -15.75 -3.26
CA CYS A 121 0.57 -15.95 -2.90
C CYS A 121 0.93 -17.40 -2.59
N LYS A 122 -0.03 -18.23 -2.17
CA LYS A 122 0.19 -19.68 -2.01
C LYS A 122 0.31 -20.37 -3.36
N ALA A 123 -0.50 -19.97 -4.34
CA ALA A 123 -0.51 -20.55 -5.68
C ALA A 123 0.77 -20.26 -6.47
N ASP A 124 1.35 -19.06 -6.34
CA ASP A 124 2.61 -18.66 -6.99
C ASP A 124 3.62 -18.07 -5.98
N ASN A 125 4.10 -18.93 -5.07
CA ASN A 125 5.00 -18.52 -3.98
C ASN A 125 6.35 -17.95 -4.47
N VAL A 126 6.79 -18.28 -5.70
CA VAL A 126 8.06 -17.77 -6.25
C VAL A 126 7.94 -16.29 -6.63
N LYS A 127 6.75 -15.83 -7.02
CA LYS A 127 6.52 -14.46 -7.52
C LYS A 127 5.83 -13.54 -6.53
N CYS A 128 5.38 -14.05 -5.38
CA CYS A 128 4.89 -13.23 -4.29
C CYS A 128 6.03 -12.81 -3.34
N PHE A 129 6.55 -11.60 -3.53
CA PHE A 129 7.57 -10.99 -2.65
C PHE A 129 6.91 -10.28 -1.47
N LYS A 130 7.63 -10.14 -0.34
CA LYS A 130 7.18 -9.33 0.79
C LYS A 130 7.25 -7.85 0.40
N CYS A 131 6.20 -7.07 0.63
CA CYS A 131 6.23 -5.61 0.51
C CYS A 131 6.81 -4.96 1.79
N PRO A 132 8.09 -4.55 1.84
CA PRO A 132 8.65 -3.95 3.05
C PRO A 132 8.12 -2.53 3.26
N ARG A 133 8.20 -2.04 4.50
CA ARG A 133 8.18 -0.61 4.76
C ARG A 133 9.49 0.00 4.27
N VAL A 134 9.39 0.98 3.38
CA VAL A 134 10.51 1.78 2.86
C VAL A 134 10.21 3.25 3.15
N PRO A 135 10.77 3.81 4.25
CA PRO A 135 10.57 5.21 4.59
C PRO A 135 11.09 6.13 3.48
N ASN A 136 10.34 7.20 3.19
CA ASN A 136 10.67 8.15 2.13
C ASN A 136 10.79 7.43 0.77
N ILE A 137 9.80 6.60 0.42
CA ILE A 137 9.79 5.80 -0.82
C ILE A 137 9.97 6.68 -2.06
N ALA A 138 9.54 7.93 -1.96
CA ALA A 138 9.77 9.01 -2.91
C ALA A 138 11.25 9.15 -3.35
N ASN A 139 12.21 8.98 -2.43
CA ASN A 139 13.65 9.15 -2.69
C ASN A 139 14.33 7.88 -3.22
N CYS A 140 13.55 6.82 -3.51
CA CYS A 140 14.08 5.62 -4.13
C CYS A 140 14.46 5.95 -5.59
N ARG A 141 15.61 5.49 -6.08
CA ARG A 141 16.02 5.71 -7.48
C ARG A 141 15.66 4.51 -8.35
N ILE A 142 15.10 4.77 -9.52
CA ILE A 142 14.74 3.78 -10.53
C ILE A 142 15.51 4.01 -11.83
N GLY A 143 15.87 2.94 -12.55
CA GLY A 143 16.62 2.99 -13.81
C GLY A 143 18.09 2.59 -13.70
N GLU A 144 18.74 2.41 -14.84
CA GLU A 144 20.17 2.12 -14.94
C GLU A 144 21.03 3.36 -14.65
N GLU A 145 22.33 3.20 -14.39
CA GLU A 145 23.20 4.28 -13.87
C GLU A 145 23.16 5.59 -14.67
N SER A 146 22.98 5.52 -15.99
CA SER A 146 22.89 6.70 -16.87
C SER A 146 21.51 7.36 -16.92
N GLU A 147 20.45 6.71 -16.39
CA GLU A 147 19.06 7.16 -16.49
C GLU A 147 18.31 7.13 -15.13
N LYS A 148 19.05 7.11 -14.00
CA LYS A 148 18.45 7.11 -12.67
C LYS A 148 17.52 8.30 -12.48
N LYS A 149 16.24 8.02 -12.26
CA LYS A 149 15.22 9.00 -11.85
C LYS A 149 14.79 8.71 -10.43
N GLU A 150 14.45 9.75 -9.68
CA GLU A 150 13.79 9.57 -8.39
C GLU A 150 12.39 8.98 -8.64
N LEU A 151 11.99 7.99 -7.85
CA LEU A 151 10.71 7.32 -7.94
C LEU A 151 9.57 8.33 -7.75
N LYS A 152 9.78 9.31 -6.86
CA LYS A 152 8.88 10.45 -6.68
C LYS A 152 8.56 11.13 -7.99
N ASP A 153 9.57 11.43 -8.80
CA ASP A 153 9.38 12.18 -10.04
C ASP A 153 8.49 11.39 -11.00
N LYS A 154 8.73 10.08 -11.12
CA LYS A 154 7.91 9.19 -11.98
C LYS A 154 6.50 9.01 -11.41
N VAL A 155 6.35 8.74 -10.12
CA VAL A 155 5.04 8.58 -9.47
C VAL A 155 4.24 9.89 -9.55
N GLU A 156 4.84 11.04 -9.27
CA GLU A 156 4.18 12.34 -9.40
C GLU A 156 3.81 12.66 -10.85
N GLU A 157 4.67 12.34 -11.82
CA GLU A 157 4.37 12.49 -13.25
C GLU A 157 3.11 11.69 -13.61
N MET A 158 3.02 10.43 -13.15
CA MET A 158 1.86 9.59 -13.44
C MET A 158 0.61 10.02 -12.67
N LEU A 159 0.73 10.43 -11.40
CA LEU A 159 -0.42 10.90 -10.60
C LEU A 159 -0.96 12.26 -11.09
N LYS A 160 -0.15 13.08 -11.77
CA LYS A 160 -0.63 14.28 -12.47
C LYS A 160 -1.50 13.93 -13.67
N LYS A 161 -1.36 12.72 -14.22
CA LYS A 161 -2.25 12.19 -15.26
C LYS A 161 -3.49 11.58 -14.60
N ASP A 162 -4.64 11.75 -15.25
CA ASP A 162 -5.87 10.99 -14.99
C ASP A 162 -6.44 11.04 -13.55
N GLY A 163 -6.13 12.12 -12.82
CA GLY A 163 -6.71 12.45 -11.51
C GLY A 163 -6.07 11.77 -10.30
N GLY A 164 -4.90 11.15 -10.44
CA GLY A 164 -4.23 10.42 -9.34
C GLY A 164 -3.91 11.30 -8.12
N GLN A 165 -3.54 12.56 -8.32
CA GLN A 165 -3.32 13.51 -7.23
C GLN A 165 -4.59 13.74 -6.38
N ASP A 166 -5.75 13.79 -7.02
CA ASP A 166 -7.01 14.00 -6.30
C ASP A 166 -7.42 12.73 -5.56
N GLU A 167 -7.15 11.55 -6.12
CA GLU A 167 -7.35 10.29 -5.42
C GLU A 167 -6.47 10.17 -4.17
N MET A 168 -5.20 10.56 -4.28
CA MET A 168 -4.29 10.59 -3.13
C MET A 168 -4.76 11.57 -2.04
N LYS A 169 -5.30 12.74 -2.40
CA LYS A 169 -5.90 13.67 -1.43
C LYS A 169 -7.15 13.09 -0.76
N LYS A 170 -7.97 12.33 -1.48
CA LYS A 170 -9.15 11.66 -0.89
C LYS A 170 -8.73 10.60 0.12
N ILE A 171 -7.72 9.79 -0.21
CA ILE A 171 -7.16 8.80 0.72
C ILE A 171 -6.67 9.49 1.99
N GLU A 172 -5.91 10.58 1.85
CA GLU A 172 -5.40 11.35 2.99
C GLU A 172 -6.53 11.93 3.84
N ALA A 173 -7.55 12.55 3.22
CA ALA A 173 -8.70 13.10 3.93
C ALA A 173 -9.51 12.02 4.66
N GLN A 174 -9.71 10.86 4.01
CA GLN A 174 -10.42 9.74 4.61
C GLN A 174 -9.62 9.13 5.77
N ALA A 175 -8.30 9.00 5.62
CA ALA A 175 -7.43 8.53 6.69
C ALA A 175 -7.44 9.47 7.90
N ILE A 176 -7.43 10.79 7.70
CA ILE A 176 -7.57 11.76 8.79
C ILE A 176 -8.89 11.54 9.54
N LYS A 177 -9.99 11.37 8.82
CA LYS A 177 -11.32 11.15 9.40
C LYS A 177 -11.40 9.86 10.22
N ASP A 178 -10.76 8.79 9.75
CA ASP A 178 -10.81 7.49 10.41
C ASP A 178 -9.86 7.42 11.60
N ILE A 179 -8.70 8.06 11.51
CA ILE A 179 -7.63 7.92 12.51
C ILE A 179 -7.79 8.91 13.68
N CYS A 180 -8.27 10.15 13.47
CA CYS A 180 -8.05 11.27 14.42
C CYS A 180 -9.06 11.56 15.55
#